data_AF-A0A661QPN7-F1
#
_entry.id   AF-A0A661QPN7-F1
#
_cell.length_a   1.000
_cell.length_b   1.000
_cell.length_c   1.000
_cell.angle_alpha   90.00
_cell.angle_beta   90.00
_cell.angle_gamma   90.00
#
_symmetry.space_group_name_H-M   'P 1'
#
loop_
_entity.id
_entity.type
_entity.pdbx_description
1 polymer ?
#
loop_
_entity_poly.entity_id
_entity_poly.type
_entity_poly.pdbx_seq_one_letter_code
_entity_poly.pdbx_strand_id
1 'polypeptide(L)'
;MKKTNNSVNQLISILIFMGLIVLWVTPVEAMEPAWKDIPHGLKKEEGIEYKGKFLFATGEAIIEKIRPDKAHELAKKISLLRALQLVHMASSCKNAPAGLDSKEYGRFIRLFAPIAPPLRIKGITVIRQWETDQSHFTAVAVPLSAIEDVPCEFPDLSTAIYKYIKIEQPSLEGLAFCLRHVPLYSKFNREIRSRVGKWLRDNAQKEMALCFQPGFNTTAIGSELKTLVFQNYLFRAMRLTEKAEELANKGQWEDAVINACEALELVPAYGRAYLVLSDFFLLEWEKPVFALCAVEKAMRTGNCFKEALDKKVSILRALRSPETQVYQLLLSQCESLPEWEYYSWAKEWPSSWKMEMKRLGDRPIPNLVAASRGQAVDGDTKSPDEEFGRAVEMFNQAKTDE
;
A
#
# COMPACT_ATOMS: atom_id res chain seq x y z
N MET A 1 -38.35 -88.39 19.21
CA MET A 1 -38.92 -87.33 18.35
C MET A 1 -39.02 -86.03 19.13
N LYS A 2 -38.89 -84.89 18.43
CA LYS A 2 -38.95 -83.49 18.90
C LYS A 2 -37.66 -82.90 19.50
N LYS A 3 -36.67 -82.70 18.61
CA LYS A 3 -35.86 -81.46 18.59
C LYS A 3 -36.63 -80.41 17.79
N THR A 4 -36.57 -79.16 18.23
CA THR A 4 -36.66 -77.86 17.53
C THR A 4 -37.55 -76.89 18.31
N ASN A 5 -36.96 -75.92 19.01
CA ASN A 5 -37.56 -74.59 19.23
C ASN A 5 -36.63 -73.57 19.91
N ASN A 6 -35.29 -73.64 19.71
CA ASN A 6 -34.36 -72.65 20.28
C ASN A 6 -33.62 -71.78 19.25
N SER A 7 -33.79 -72.01 17.94
CA SER A 7 -33.06 -71.25 16.91
C SER A 7 -33.80 -70.01 16.39
N VAL A 8 -35.11 -69.87 16.63
CA VAL A 8 -35.90 -68.74 16.12
C VAL A 8 -35.75 -67.50 17.02
N ASN A 9 -35.67 -67.69 18.34
CA ASN A 9 -35.55 -66.57 19.29
C ASN A 9 -34.15 -65.92 19.29
N GLN A 10 -33.08 -66.65 18.92
CA GLN A 10 -31.74 -66.06 18.79
C GLN A 10 -31.55 -65.22 17.52
N LEU A 11 -32.24 -65.55 16.42
CA LEU A 11 -32.17 -64.77 15.17
C LEU A 11 -32.94 -63.44 15.28
N ILE A 12 -34.02 -63.38 16.06
CA ILE A 12 -34.81 -62.16 16.26
C ILE A 12 -34.07 -61.16 17.16
N SER A 13 -33.32 -61.62 18.18
CA SER A 13 -32.54 -60.74 19.04
C SER A 13 -31.33 -60.10 18.34
N ILE A 14 -30.70 -60.77 17.37
CA ILE A 14 -29.56 -60.22 16.61
C ILE A 14 -30.02 -59.20 15.56
N LEU A 15 -31.20 -59.41 14.94
CA LEU A 15 -31.80 -58.44 14.01
C LEU A 15 -32.27 -57.16 14.70
N ILE A 16 -32.74 -57.25 15.95
CA ILE A 16 -33.11 -56.05 16.74
C ILE A 16 -31.85 -55.30 17.21
N PHE A 17 -30.75 -56.00 17.52
CA PHE A 17 -29.48 -55.35 17.91
C PHE A 17 -28.70 -54.75 16.73
N MET A 18 -28.81 -55.31 15.52
CA MET A 18 -28.26 -54.68 14.31
C MET A 18 -29.16 -53.58 13.73
N GLY A 19 -30.48 -53.62 13.98
CA GLY A 19 -31.42 -52.54 13.62
C GLY A 19 -31.36 -51.31 14.54
N LEU A 20 -30.89 -51.47 15.78
CA LEU A 20 -30.76 -50.37 16.75
C LEU A 20 -29.42 -49.62 16.72
N ILE A 21 -28.44 -50.05 15.91
CA ILE A 21 -27.15 -49.35 15.75
C ILE A 21 -27.15 -48.45 14.50
N VAL A 22 -28.24 -48.42 13.72
CA VAL A 22 -28.33 -47.63 12.46
C VAL A 22 -28.94 -46.23 12.65
N LEU A 23 -29.40 -45.88 13.85
CA LEU A 23 -29.81 -44.52 14.22
C LEU A 23 -29.23 -44.36 15.63
N TRP A 24 -28.14 -43.62 15.88
CA TRP A 24 -28.06 -42.17 15.87
C TRP A 24 -26.65 -41.75 15.42
N VAL A 25 -26.41 -41.70 14.11
CA VAL A 25 -25.61 -40.60 13.60
C VAL A 25 -26.63 -39.48 13.45
N THR A 26 -26.88 -38.73 14.53
CA THR A 26 -27.45 -37.41 14.33
C THR A 26 -26.54 -36.74 13.30
N PRO A 27 -27.06 -36.24 12.16
CA PRO A 27 -26.27 -35.27 11.43
C PRO A 27 -25.91 -34.25 12.49
N VAL A 28 -24.62 -34.03 12.71
CA VAL A 28 -24.16 -32.85 13.45
C VAL A 28 -24.75 -31.71 12.64
N GLU A 29 -25.97 -31.29 12.97
CA GLU A 29 -26.50 -29.98 12.62
C GLU A 29 -25.35 -29.06 12.98
N ALA A 30 -24.74 -28.46 11.97
CA ALA A 30 -23.61 -27.60 12.15
C ALA A 30 -24.08 -26.51 13.12
N MET A 31 -23.67 -26.65 14.37
CA MET A 31 -24.14 -25.81 15.47
C MET A 31 -23.95 -24.38 15.02
N GLU A 32 -25.03 -23.59 15.00
CA GLU A 32 -24.96 -22.23 14.47
C GLU A 32 -23.87 -21.46 15.25
N PRO A 33 -22.96 -20.78 14.54
CA PRO A 33 -21.82 -20.11 15.17
C PRO A 33 -22.32 -19.00 16.10
N ALA A 34 -21.80 -18.95 17.32
CA ALA A 34 -22.21 -18.00 18.34
C ALA A 34 -21.06 -17.04 18.71
N TRP A 35 -21.35 -16.04 19.57
CA TRP A 35 -20.37 -15.02 19.99
C TRP A 35 -19.10 -15.61 20.62
N LYS A 36 -19.23 -16.76 21.30
CA LYS A 36 -18.08 -17.48 21.87
C LYS A 36 -17.12 -18.03 20.81
N ASP A 37 -17.63 -18.29 19.61
CA ASP A 37 -16.90 -18.92 18.52
C ASP A 37 -16.08 -17.92 17.70
N ILE A 38 -16.49 -16.64 17.69
CA ILE A 38 -15.74 -15.56 17.03
C ILE A 38 -14.32 -15.47 17.58
N PRO A 39 -13.30 -15.49 16.69
CA PRO A 39 -11.91 -15.29 17.07
C PRO A 39 -11.66 -13.99 17.83
N HIS A 40 -10.70 -14.01 18.75
CA HIS A 40 -10.49 -12.88 19.65
C HIS A 40 -10.13 -11.57 18.91
N GLY A 41 -9.30 -11.64 17.85
CA GLY A 41 -8.93 -10.46 17.07
C GLY A 41 -10.14 -9.74 16.51
N LEU A 42 -11.07 -10.49 15.90
CA LEU A 42 -12.29 -9.98 15.29
C LEU A 42 -13.32 -9.40 16.27
N LYS A 43 -13.11 -9.55 17.58
CA LYS A 43 -13.93 -8.89 18.61
C LYS A 43 -13.50 -7.45 18.88
N LYS A 44 -12.29 -7.08 18.44
CA LYS A 44 -11.67 -5.79 18.71
C LYS A 44 -11.50 -4.93 17.46
N GLU A 45 -11.37 -5.56 16.30
CA GLU A 45 -11.09 -4.87 15.05
C GLU A 45 -11.84 -5.48 13.86
N GLU A 46 -11.97 -4.68 12.80
CA GLU A 46 -12.43 -5.12 11.49
C GLU A 46 -11.50 -6.21 10.91
N GLY A 47 -12.02 -7.20 10.19
CA GLY A 47 -11.18 -8.20 9.54
C GLY A 47 -11.90 -9.49 9.20
N ILE A 48 -11.11 -10.50 8.83
CA ILE A 48 -11.57 -11.85 8.49
C ILE A 48 -10.73 -12.90 9.20
N GLU A 49 -11.32 -14.06 9.48
CA GLU A 49 -10.58 -15.22 9.97
C GLU A 49 -11.32 -16.54 9.66
N TYR A 50 -10.58 -17.54 9.21
CA TYR A 50 -11.09 -18.89 8.97
C TYR A 50 -11.00 -19.72 10.25
N LYS A 51 -12.12 -20.29 10.71
CA LYS A 51 -12.13 -21.17 11.89
C LYS A 51 -13.16 -22.28 11.73
N GLY A 52 -12.68 -23.52 11.76
CA GLY A 52 -13.51 -24.70 11.55
C GLY A 52 -14.14 -24.68 10.16
N LYS A 53 -15.47 -24.82 10.09
CA LYS A 53 -16.25 -24.82 8.83
C LYS A 53 -16.78 -23.45 8.43
N PHE A 54 -16.30 -22.37 9.07
CA PHE A 54 -16.81 -21.02 8.87
C PHE A 54 -15.70 -20.03 8.55
N LEU A 55 -16.06 -19.05 7.72
CA LEU A 55 -15.35 -17.78 7.58
C LEU A 55 -16.07 -16.75 8.47
N PHE A 56 -15.35 -16.19 9.43
CA PHE A 56 -15.81 -15.09 10.25
C PHE A 56 -15.33 -13.78 9.65
N ALA A 57 -16.19 -12.76 9.68
CA ALA A 57 -15.82 -11.39 9.32
C ALA A 57 -16.45 -10.39 10.29
N THR A 58 -15.68 -9.38 10.68
CA THR A 58 -16.17 -8.23 11.43
C THR A 58 -15.98 -7.01 10.56
N GLY A 59 -17.05 -6.26 10.30
CA GLY A 59 -17.00 -4.95 9.65
C GLY A 59 -17.17 -3.83 10.67
N GLU A 60 -16.55 -2.68 10.41
CA GLU A 60 -16.60 -1.49 11.28
C GLU A 60 -17.19 -0.29 10.52
N ALA A 61 -17.99 0.55 11.17
CA ALA A 61 -18.39 1.83 10.62
C ALA A 61 -18.38 2.93 11.69
N ILE A 62 -17.86 4.11 11.33
CA ILE A 62 -17.85 5.27 12.21
C ILE A 62 -19.27 5.83 12.33
N ILE A 63 -19.67 6.18 13.55
CA ILE A 63 -20.92 6.86 13.87
C ILE A 63 -20.72 8.34 13.55
N GLU A 64 -21.29 8.78 12.42
CA GLU A 64 -21.14 10.17 11.96
C GLU A 64 -21.80 11.17 12.92
N LYS A 65 -21.26 12.39 12.97
CA LYS A 65 -21.81 13.52 13.74
C LYS A 65 -23.05 14.14 13.09
N ILE A 66 -24.05 13.29 12.81
CA ILE A 66 -25.39 13.69 12.36
C ILE A 66 -26.39 13.50 13.50
N ARG A 67 -27.70 13.60 13.22
CA ARG A 67 -28.73 13.28 14.22
C ARG A 67 -28.48 11.87 14.81
N PRO A 68 -28.34 11.73 16.14
CA PRO A 68 -27.86 10.49 16.77
C PRO A 68 -28.58 9.23 16.29
N ASP A 69 -29.92 9.18 16.40
CA ASP A 69 -30.70 7.98 16.02
C ASP A 69 -30.46 7.52 14.57
N LYS A 70 -30.26 8.47 13.65
CA LYS A 70 -29.97 8.15 12.24
C LYS A 70 -28.52 7.75 12.03
N ALA A 71 -27.59 8.31 12.79
CA ALA A 71 -26.18 7.97 12.74
C ALA A 71 -25.95 6.51 13.14
N HIS A 72 -26.55 6.08 14.26
CA HIS A 72 -26.42 4.72 14.77
C HIS A 72 -27.01 3.68 13.80
N GLU A 73 -28.23 3.90 13.31
CA GLU A 73 -28.87 2.99 12.35
C GLU A 73 -28.10 2.92 11.02
N LEU A 74 -27.54 4.03 10.57
CA LEU A 74 -26.71 4.05 9.36
C LEU A 74 -25.39 3.29 9.58
N ALA A 75 -24.67 3.57 10.67
CA ALA A 75 -23.41 2.89 11.01
C ALA A 75 -23.62 1.38 11.19
N LYS A 76 -24.74 0.96 11.80
CA LYS A 76 -25.14 -0.44 11.91
C LYS A 76 -25.29 -1.12 10.55
N LYS A 77 -25.95 -0.46 9.59
CA LYS A 77 -26.11 -0.97 8.23
C LYS A 77 -24.79 -1.00 7.45
N ILE A 78 -23.98 0.05 7.57
CA ILE A 78 -22.68 0.15 6.90
C ILE A 78 -21.71 -0.91 7.43
N SER A 79 -21.64 -1.12 8.75
CA SER A 79 -20.76 -2.14 9.35
C SER A 79 -21.17 -3.55 8.93
N LEU A 80 -22.47 -3.85 8.83
CA LEU A 80 -22.95 -5.10 8.25
C LEU A 80 -22.54 -5.24 6.78
N LEU A 81 -22.75 -4.20 5.97
CA LEU A 81 -22.35 -4.20 4.56
C LEU A 81 -20.85 -4.46 4.41
N ARG A 82 -20.00 -3.80 5.20
CA ARG A 82 -18.55 -4.01 5.21
C ARG A 82 -18.18 -5.44 5.59
N ALA A 83 -18.82 -6.00 6.62
CA ALA A 83 -18.60 -7.41 6.99
C ALA A 83 -18.90 -8.36 5.82
N LEU A 84 -20.00 -8.13 5.09
CA LEU A 84 -20.36 -8.91 3.91
C LEU A 84 -19.38 -8.72 2.74
N GLN A 85 -18.90 -7.49 2.53
CA GLN A 85 -17.90 -7.19 1.51
C GLN A 85 -16.54 -7.84 1.81
N LEU A 86 -16.14 -7.89 3.09
CA LEU A 86 -14.94 -8.61 3.54
C LEU A 86 -15.07 -10.12 3.26
N VAL A 87 -16.24 -10.72 3.57
CA VAL A 87 -16.53 -12.12 3.21
C VAL A 87 -16.41 -12.30 1.70
N HIS A 88 -17.00 -11.40 0.90
CA HIS A 88 -16.95 -11.51 -0.55
C HIS A 88 -15.48 -11.51 -1.03
N MET A 89 -14.67 -10.53 -0.63
CA MET A 89 -13.26 -10.49 -1.01
C MET A 89 -12.47 -11.73 -0.59
N ALA A 90 -12.69 -12.21 0.63
CA ALA A 90 -11.99 -13.35 1.19
C ALA A 90 -12.38 -14.68 0.52
N SER A 91 -13.66 -14.81 0.17
CA SER A 91 -14.19 -16.01 -0.48
C SER A 91 -13.76 -16.13 -1.93
N SER A 92 -13.97 -15.05 -2.68
CA SER A 92 -13.87 -15.10 -4.13
C SER A 92 -12.42 -14.97 -4.58
N CYS A 93 -11.61 -14.17 -3.90
CA CYS A 93 -10.29 -13.79 -4.39
C CYS A 93 -9.12 -14.41 -3.61
N LYS A 94 -9.17 -15.74 -3.45
CA LYS A 94 -8.09 -16.54 -2.81
C LYS A 94 -6.75 -16.46 -3.56
N ASN A 95 -6.79 -16.29 -4.89
CA ASN A 95 -5.59 -16.27 -5.73
C ASN A 95 -5.11 -14.86 -6.11
N ALA A 96 -5.98 -13.85 -6.03
CA ALA A 96 -5.64 -12.45 -6.27
C ALA A 96 -4.41 -11.93 -5.49
N PRO A 97 -4.18 -12.32 -4.21
CA PRO A 97 -3.04 -11.88 -3.42
C PRO A 97 -1.77 -12.72 -3.62
N ALA A 98 -1.64 -13.51 -4.70
CA ALA A 98 -0.46 -14.32 -4.92
C ALA A 98 0.82 -13.47 -4.77
N GLY A 99 1.64 -13.77 -3.75
CA GLY A 99 2.85 -13.01 -3.40
C GLY A 99 2.72 -12.03 -2.23
N LEU A 100 1.53 -11.82 -1.66
CA LEU A 100 1.33 -11.06 -0.43
C LEU A 100 1.56 -11.95 0.80
N ASP A 101 2.19 -11.40 1.84
CA ASP A 101 2.25 -12.07 3.14
C ASP A 101 0.88 -12.04 3.86
N SER A 102 0.75 -12.75 4.98
CA SER A 102 -0.52 -12.83 5.71
C SER A 102 -1.04 -11.48 6.21
N LYS A 103 -0.15 -10.54 6.56
CA LYS A 103 -0.54 -9.20 7.02
C LYS A 103 -0.99 -8.33 5.86
N GLU A 104 -0.27 -8.39 4.75
CA GLU A 104 -0.60 -7.69 3.51
C GLU A 104 -1.90 -8.21 2.89
N TYR A 105 -2.14 -9.51 2.97
CA TYR A 105 -3.41 -10.10 2.58
C TYR A 105 -4.58 -9.54 3.40
N GLY A 106 -4.45 -9.49 4.72
CA GLY A 106 -5.46 -8.88 5.59
C GLY A 106 -5.72 -7.42 5.23
N ARG A 107 -4.66 -6.63 4.96
CA ARG A 107 -4.78 -5.25 4.48
C ARG A 107 -5.46 -5.15 3.12
N PHE A 108 -5.09 -6.00 2.16
CA PHE A 108 -5.70 -6.06 0.85
C PHE A 108 -7.21 -6.27 0.95
N ILE A 109 -7.64 -7.27 1.74
CA ILE A 109 -9.06 -7.56 1.93
C ILE A 109 -9.80 -6.34 2.52
N ARG A 110 -9.25 -5.72 3.57
CA ARG A 110 -9.87 -4.52 4.19
C ARG A 110 -9.97 -3.35 3.22
N LEU A 111 -8.90 -3.05 2.49
CA LEU A 111 -8.84 -1.89 1.61
C LEU A 111 -9.71 -2.03 0.36
N PHE A 112 -9.83 -3.24 -0.18
CA PHE A 112 -10.54 -3.50 -1.44
C PHE A 112 -11.96 -4.05 -1.23
N ALA A 113 -12.35 -4.46 -0.03
CA ALA A 113 -13.74 -4.85 0.27
C ALA A 113 -14.79 -3.81 -0.15
N PRO A 114 -14.61 -2.50 0.09
CA PRO A 114 -15.62 -1.50 -0.28
C PRO A 114 -15.97 -1.46 -1.77
N ILE A 115 -15.07 -1.95 -2.64
CA ILE A 115 -15.28 -1.97 -4.09
C ILE A 115 -15.90 -3.28 -4.59
N ALA A 116 -15.99 -4.30 -3.74
CA ALA A 116 -16.64 -5.55 -4.07
C ALA A 116 -18.16 -5.34 -4.20
N PRO A 117 -18.81 -5.88 -5.24
CA PRO A 117 -20.23 -5.73 -5.43
C PRO A 117 -20.99 -6.47 -4.33
N PRO A 118 -22.24 -6.06 -4.08
CA PRO A 118 -23.09 -6.74 -3.13
C PRO A 118 -23.29 -8.19 -3.58
N LEU A 119 -22.92 -9.13 -2.71
CA LEU A 119 -23.08 -10.56 -2.93
C LEU A 119 -24.18 -11.11 -2.02
N ARG A 120 -25.02 -11.98 -2.58
CA ARG A 120 -26.02 -12.73 -1.81
C ARG A 120 -25.47 -14.13 -1.53
N ILE A 121 -24.87 -14.32 -0.37
CA ILE A 121 -24.42 -15.63 0.08
C ILE A 121 -25.54 -16.27 0.92
N LYS A 122 -25.85 -17.54 0.66
CA LYS A 122 -26.83 -18.29 1.48
C LYS A 122 -26.21 -18.70 2.81
N GLY A 123 -26.99 -18.69 3.88
CA GLY A 123 -26.54 -19.18 5.19
C GLY A 123 -25.60 -18.25 5.96
N ILE A 124 -25.60 -16.94 5.64
CA ILE A 124 -24.92 -15.95 6.48
C ILE A 124 -25.66 -15.83 7.81
N THR A 125 -24.92 -15.93 8.91
CA THR A 125 -25.42 -15.68 10.27
C THR A 125 -24.82 -14.38 10.80
N VAL A 126 -25.67 -13.40 11.15
CA VAL A 126 -25.23 -12.23 11.93
C VAL A 126 -25.11 -12.68 13.38
N ILE A 127 -23.88 -12.75 13.89
CA ILE A 127 -23.62 -13.27 15.24
C ILE A 127 -23.88 -12.17 16.28
N ARG A 128 -23.34 -10.97 16.03
CA ARG A 128 -23.48 -9.85 16.96
C ARG A 128 -23.28 -8.51 16.26
N GLN A 129 -24.00 -7.53 16.77
CA GLN A 129 -23.80 -6.11 16.50
C GLN A 129 -23.53 -5.41 17.83
N TRP A 130 -22.51 -4.56 17.88
CA TRP A 130 -22.14 -3.84 19.10
C TRP A 130 -21.47 -2.51 18.77
N GLU A 131 -21.42 -1.63 19.75
CA GLU A 131 -20.83 -0.30 19.64
C GLU A 131 -19.62 -0.20 20.56
N THR A 132 -18.60 0.54 20.11
CA THR A 132 -17.44 0.91 20.92
C THR A 132 -17.09 2.36 20.58
N ASP A 133 -17.15 3.24 21.57
CA ASP A 133 -16.88 4.68 21.46
C ASP A 133 -17.64 5.37 20.30
N GLN A 134 -16.97 5.55 19.15
CA GLN A 134 -17.47 6.25 17.97
C GLN A 134 -17.71 5.30 16.79
N SER A 135 -17.66 3.99 17.01
CA SER A 135 -17.77 2.98 15.95
C SER A 135 -18.84 1.94 16.27
N HIS A 136 -19.52 1.49 15.22
CA HIS A 136 -20.40 0.34 15.25
C HIS A 136 -19.73 -0.84 14.54
N PHE A 137 -19.79 -2.01 15.15
CA PHE A 137 -19.22 -3.26 14.64
C PHE A 137 -20.32 -4.28 14.36
N THR A 138 -20.13 -5.04 13.28
CA THR A 138 -21.00 -6.18 12.97
C THR A 138 -20.14 -7.40 12.66
N ALA A 139 -20.33 -8.47 13.41
CA ALA A 139 -19.70 -9.76 13.16
C ALA A 139 -20.68 -10.73 12.50
N VAL A 140 -20.24 -11.34 11.41
CA VAL A 140 -20.95 -12.37 10.66
C VAL A 140 -20.12 -13.64 10.57
N ALA A 141 -20.80 -14.77 10.39
CA ALA A 141 -20.17 -16.02 10.00
C ALA A 141 -20.87 -16.61 8.79
N VAL A 142 -20.07 -17.24 7.93
CA VAL A 142 -20.53 -17.82 6.68
C VAL A 142 -19.94 -19.22 6.53
N PRO A 143 -20.75 -20.25 6.27
CA PRO A 143 -20.25 -21.59 6.00
C PRO A 143 -19.29 -21.59 4.81
N LEU A 144 -18.14 -22.26 4.93
CA LEU A 144 -17.16 -22.33 3.83
C LEU A 144 -17.76 -22.95 2.57
N SER A 145 -18.64 -23.94 2.72
CA SER A 145 -19.36 -24.57 1.61
C SER A 145 -20.28 -23.61 0.84
N ALA A 146 -20.72 -22.51 1.45
CA ALA A 146 -21.58 -21.53 0.80
C ALA A 146 -20.82 -20.51 -0.07
N ILE A 147 -19.49 -20.52 0.03
CA ILE A 147 -18.62 -19.52 -0.59
C ILE A 147 -17.55 -20.11 -1.54
N GLU A 148 -17.54 -21.43 -1.72
CA GLU A 148 -16.57 -22.13 -2.58
C GLU A 148 -16.71 -21.73 -4.06
N ASP A 149 -17.94 -21.50 -4.54
CA ASP A 149 -18.22 -21.22 -5.95
C ASP A 149 -18.46 -19.73 -6.26
N VAL A 150 -18.06 -18.82 -5.36
CA VAL A 150 -18.23 -17.39 -5.60
C VAL A 150 -17.14 -16.91 -6.58
N PRO A 151 -17.50 -16.39 -7.77
CA PRO A 151 -16.52 -15.96 -8.75
C PRO A 151 -15.70 -14.76 -8.25
N CYS A 152 -14.37 -14.84 -8.36
CA CYS A 152 -13.49 -13.72 -8.05
C CYS A 152 -13.70 -12.56 -9.02
N GLU A 153 -13.97 -11.38 -8.49
CA GLU A 153 -14.01 -10.17 -9.30
C GLU A 153 -12.62 -9.67 -9.73
N PHE A 154 -11.58 -10.05 -8.97
CA PHE A 154 -10.22 -9.57 -9.10
C PHE A 154 -9.26 -10.73 -9.39
N PRO A 155 -9.15 -11.21 -10.65
CA PRO A 155 -8.37 -12.40 -10.98
C PRO A 155 -6.90 -12.30 -10.52
N ASP A 156 -6.36 -11.09 -10.43
CA ASP A 156 -5.04 -10.77 -9.94
C ASP A 156 -5.01 -9.40 -9.22
N LEU A 157 -3.90 -9.13 -8.52
CA LEU A 157 -3.65 -7.89 -7.80
C LEU A 157 -3.67 -6.65 -8.71
N SER A 158 -3.14 -6.76 -9.94
CA SER A 158 -3.09 -5.65 -10.89
C SER A 158 -4.50 -5.17 -11.28
N THR A 159 -5.42 -6.11 -11.50
CA THR A 159 -6.82 -5.86 -11.83
C THR A 159 -7.56 -5.25 -10.64
N ALA A 160 -7.27 -5.71 -9.41
CA ALA A 160 -7.79 -5.11 -8.19
C ALA A 160 -7.38 -3.64 -8.08
N ILE A 161 -6.08 -3.36 -8.21
CA ILE A 161 -5.53 -1.99 -8.14
C ILE A 161 -6.16 -1.12 -9.24
N TYR A 162 -6.35 -1.66 -10.44
CA TYR A 162 -6.94 -0.91 -11.56
C TYR A 162 -8.37 -0.47 -11.29
N LYS A 163 -9.19 -1.37 -10.72
CA LYS A 163 -10.55 -1.02 -10.30
C LYS A 163 -10.54 -0.04 -9.13
N TYR A 164 -9.64 -0.25 -8.16
CA TYR A 164 -9.56 0.59 -6.97
C TYR A 164 -9.23 2.05 -7.28
N ILE A 165 -8.26 2.32 -8.15
CA ILE A 165 -7.85 3.71 -8.42
C ILE A 165 -8.92 4.53 -9.17
N LYS A 166 -9.85 3.82 -9.83
CA LYS A 166 -10.95 4.39 -10.62
C LYS A 166 -12.17 4.77 -9.82
N ILE A 167 -12.28 4.34 -8.55
CA ILE A 167 -13.36 4.78 -7.68
C ILE A 167 -13.23 6.28 -7.43
N GLU A 168 -14.33 6.97 -7.13
CA GLU A 168 -14.33 8.43 -7.00
C GLU A 168 -13.41 8.90 -5.86
N GLN A 169 -13.52 8.25 -4.71
CA GLN A 169 -12.83 8.63 -3.47
C GLN A 169 -12.02 7.46 -2.87
N PRO A 170 -10.87 7.11 -3.45
CA PRO A 170 -9.97 6.13 -2.86
C PRO A 170 -9.35 6.67 -1.57
N SER A 171 -9.14 5.78 -0.59
CA SER A 171 -8.48 6.16 0.65
C SER A 171 -6.98 6.35 0.42
N LEU A 172 -6.37 7.22 1.22
CA LEU A 172 -4.94 7.46 1.15
C LEU A 172 -4.12 6.18 1.44
N GLU A 173 -4.59 5.36 2.38
CA GLU A 173 -3.98 4.07 2.69
C GLU A 173 -4.08 3.09 1.52
N GLY A 174 -5.23 3.04 0.84
CA GLY A 174 -5.39 2.21 -0.35
C GLY A 174 -4.48 2.66 -1.49
N LEU A 175 -4.35 3.96 -1.72
CA LEU A 175 -3.41 4.49 -2.71
C LEU A 175 -1.94 4.17 -2.36
N ALA A 176 -1.57 4.25 -1.08
CA ALA A 176 -0.23 3.85 -0.62
C ALA A 176 0.02 2.35 -0.85
N PHE A 177 -0.96 1.51 -0.55
CA PHE A 177 -0.91 0.08 -0.87
C PHE A 177 -0.71 -0.13 -2.38
N CYS A 178 -1.51 0.54 -3.21
CA CYS A 178 -1.40 0.47 -4.67
C CYS A 178 0.01 0.86 -5.17
N LEU A 179 0.60 1.94 -4.66
CA LEU A 179 1.95 2.37 -5.05
C LEU A 179 3.02 1.34 -4.72
N ARG A 180 2.87 0.61 -3.61
CA ARG A 180 3.83 -0.40 -3.19
C ARG A 180 3.87 -1.61 -4.12
N HIS A 181 2.72 -1.96 -4.69
CA HIS A 181 2.55 -3.18 -5.48
C HIS A 181 2.54 -2.95 -6.99
N VAL A 182 2.85 -1.74 -7.45
CA VAL A 182 2.92 -1.40 -8.88
C VAL A 182 4.34 -0.97 -9.26
N PRO A 183 4.88 -1.44 -10.39
CA PRO A 183 6.23 -1.08 -10.83
C PRO A 183 6.44 0.44 -10.87
N LEU A 184 7.52 0.91 -10.25
CA LEU A 184 7.79 2.32 -9.95
C LEU A 184 7.68 3.24 -11.18
N TYR A 185 8.13 2.78 -12.35
CA TYR A 185 8.22 3.58 -13.57
C TYR A 185 7.05 3.41 -14.55
N SER A 186 6.10 2.53 -14.21
CA SER A 186 4.93 2.26 -15.05
C SER A 186 4.04 3.48 -15.22
N LYS A 187 3.28 3.54 -16.33
CA LYS A 187 2.20 4.53 -16.51
C LYS A 187 1.21 4.48 -15.36
N PHE A 188 0.95 3.27 -14.87
CA PHE A 188 0.01 3.01 -13.80
C PHE A 188 0.46 3.57 -12.44
N ASN A 189 1.76 3.48 -12.10
CA ASN A 189 2.30 4.15 -10.91
C ASN A 189 2.10 5.67 -10.96
N ARG A 190 2.34 6.30 -12.13
CA ARG A 190 2.12 7.74 -12.31
C ARG A 190 0.66 8.14 -12.11
N GLU A 191 -0.26 7.30 -12.56
CA GLU A 191 -1.70 7.51 -12.36
C GLU A 191 -2.06 7.47 -10.87
N ILE A 192 -1.55 6.48 -10.12
CA ILE A 192 -1.75 6.39 -8.67
C ILE A 192 -1.16 7.61 -7.96
N ARG A 193 0.07 8.02 -8.30
CA ARG A 193 0.68 9.25 -7.73
C ARG A 193 -0.18 10.49 -8.01
N SER A 194 -0.72 10.62 -9.22
CA SER A 194 -1.65 11.70 -9.56
C SER A 194 -2.92 11.68 -8.69
N ARG A 195 -3.47 10.48 -8.41
CA ARG A 195 -4.60 10.33 -7.47
C ARG A 195 -4.23 10.71 -6.05
N VAL A 196 -3.05 10.36 -5.55
CA VAL A 196 -2.55 10.80 -4.23
C VAL A 196 -2.41 12.33 -4.19
N GLY A 197 -1.78 12.92 -5.20
CA GLY A 197 -1.64 14.38 -5.28
C GLY A 197 -3.00 15.09 -5.36
N LYS A 198 -3.99 14.50 -6.05
CA LYS A 198 -5.36 15.02 -6.04
C LYS A 198 -5.98 14.93 -4.65
N TRP A 199 -5.90 13.78 -3.99
CA TRP A 199 -6.42 13.58 -2.64
C TRP A 199 -5.86 14.62 -1.66
N LEU A 200 -4.55 14.87 -1.69
CA LEU A 200 -3.91 15.85 -0.82
C LEU A 200 -4.40 17.29 -1.09
N ARG A 201 -4.56 17.68 -2.37
CA ARG A 201 -5.11 19.00 -2.71
C ARG A 201 -6.55 19.17 -2.26
N ASP A 202 -7.37 18.15 -2.46
CA ASP A 202 -8.78 18.14 -2.07
C ASP A 202 -8.93 18.22 -0.53
N ASN A 203 -7.90 17.84 0.23
CA ASN A 203 -7.80 17.93 1.70
C ASN A 203 -6.89 19.06 2.19
N ALA A 204 -6.75 20.14 1.41
CA ALA A 204 -6.00 21.36 1.77
C ALA A 204 -4.49 21.19 2.06
N GLN A 205 -3.86 20.13 1.55
CA GLN A 205 -2.41 19.85 1.67
C GLN A 205 -1.71 20.02 0.30
N LYS A 206 -1.77 21.22 -0.28
CA LYS A 206 -1.37 21.48 -1.67
C LYS A 206 0.13 21.33 -1.90
N GLU A 207 0.94 21.73 -0.93
CA GLU A 207 2.39 21.75 -0.99
C GLU A 207 2.95 20.32 -0.86
N MET A 208 2.34 19.51 0.01
CA MET A 208 2.63 18.06 0.09
C MET A 208 2.29 17.35 -1.22
N ALA A 209 1.24 17.78 -1.93
CA ALA A 209 0.88 17.23 -3.23
C ALA A 209 1.98 17.43 -4.29
N LEU A 210 2.91 18.35 -4.10
CA LEU A 210 4.06 18.55 -5.00
C LEU A 210 4.97 17.32 -5.05
N CYS A 211 5.02 16.51 -3.98
CA CYS A 211 5.80 15.27 -3.95
C CYS A 211 5.36 14.27 -5.03
N PHE A 212 4.09 14.33 -5.45
CA PHE A 212 3.49 13.35 -6.36
C PHE A 212 3.29 13.87 -7.79
N GLN A 213 3.59 15.14 -8.04
CA GLN A 213 3.43 15.76 -9.35
C GLN A 213 4.68 15.59 -10.23
N PRO A 214 4.55 15.66 -11.57
CA PRO A 214 5.69 15.85 -12.46
C PRO A 214 6.54 17.08 -12.04
N GLY A 215 7.79 17.14 -12.48
CA GLY A 215 8.65 18.29 -12.15
C GLY A 215 8.15 19.59 -12.74
N PHE A 216 8.48 20.69 -12.07
CA PHE A 216 8.42 22.02 -12.65
C PHE A 216 9.62 22.16 -13.60
N ASN A 217 9.36 22.57 -14.85
CA ASN A 217 10.43 23.06 -15.69
C ASN A 217 10.89 24.38 -15.08
N THR A 218 12.08 24.40 -14.47
CA THR A 218 12.70 25.65 -14.04
C THR A 218 13.09 26.43 -15.29
N THR A 219 12.25 27.38 -15.69
CA THR A 219 12.59 28.34 -16.73
C THR A 219 13.79 29.16 -16.27
N ALA A 220 14.81 29.24 -17.15
CA ALA A 220 16.01 30.03 -16.92
C ALA A 220 15.64 31.47 -16.53
N ILE A 221 16.15 31.92 -15.38
CA ILE A 221 15.90 33.26 -14.84
C ILE A 221 16.69 34.27 -15.69
N GLY A 222 16.01 35.00 -16.57
CA GLY A 222 16.62 35.87 -17.59
C GLY A 222 16.92 37.33 -17.18
N SER A 223 16.93 37.71 -15.89
CA SER A 223 17.37 39.06 -15.48
C SER A 223 17.95 39.15 -14.06
N GLU A 224 18.85 40.11 -13.83
CA GLU A 224 19.53 40.34 -12.53
C GLU A 224 18.54 40.64 -11.39
N LEU A 225 17.51 41.45 -11.65
CA LEU A 225 16.48 41.76 -10.64
C LEU A 225 15.70 40.50 -10.20
N LYS A 226 15.46 39.57 -11.14
CA LYS A 226 14.86 38.27 -10.83
C LYS A 226 15.82 37.36 -10.07
N THR A 227 17.13 37.55 -10.24
CA THR A 227 18.17 36.79 -9.53
C THR A 227 18.23 37.18 -8.05
N LEU A 228 18.19 38.48 -7.72
CA LEU A 228 18.17 38.94 -6.33
C LEU A 228 16.88 38.56 -5.58
N VAL A 229 15.72 38.68 -6.23
CA VAL A 229 14.44 38.24 -5.64
C VAL A 229 14.46 36.73 -5.41
N PHE A 230 14.98 35.95 -6.36
CA PHE A 230 15.14 34.51 -6.20
C PHE A 230 16.11 34.15 -5.06
N GLN A 231 17.24 34.84 -4.94
CA GLN A 231 18.18 34.65 -3.82
C GLN A 231 17.53 34.96 -2.47
N ASN A 232 16.69 36.00 -2.39
CA ASN A 232 15.94 36.30 -1.17
C ASN A 232 14.93 35.18 -0.81
N TYR A 233 14.18 34.68 -1.79
CA TYR A 233 13.25 33.56 -1.59
C TYR A 233 13.98 32.28 -1.19
N LEU A 234 15.11 31.99 -1.81
CA LEU A 234 15.95 30.85 -1.45
C LEU A 234 16.46 30.97 -0.01
N PHE A 235 16.99 32.13 0.38
CA PHE A 235 17.43 32.37 1.75
C PHE A 235 16.30 32.18 2.77
N ARG A 236 15.10 32.70 2.48
CA ARG A 236 13.93 32.50 3.35
C ARG A 236 13.49 31.03 3.42
N ALA A 237 13.47 30.33 2.29
CA ALA A 237 13.16 28.90 2.23
C ALA A 237 14.18 28.07 3.04
N MET A 238 15.47 28.42 2.98
CA MET A 238 16.52 27.81 3.81
C MET A 238 16.21 27.97 5.30
N ARG A 239 15.95 29.20 5.77
CA ARG A 239 15.65 29.48 7.19
C ARG A 239 14.39 28.78 7.69
N LEU A 240 13.35 28.72 6.85
CA LEU A 240 12.13 27.97 7.16
C LEU A 240 12.42 26.46 7.27
N THR A 241 13.27 25.93 6.40
CA THR A 241 13.62 24.51 6.41
C THR A 241 14.52 24.15 7.59
N GLU A 242 15.50 24.99 7.96
CA GLU A 242 16.29 24.83 9.20
C GLU A 242 15.38 24.74 10.42
N LYS A 243 14.40 25.66 10.51
CA LYS A 243 13.40 25.64 11.58
C LYS A 243 12.51 24.38 11.51
N ALA A 244 12.13 23.94 10.32
CA ALA A 244 11.36 22.71 10.13
C ALA A 244 12.14 21.47 10.62
N GLU A 245 13.44 21.39 10.33
CA GLU A 245 14.34 20.34 10.82
C GLU A 245 14.44 20.36 12.35
N GLU A 246 14.61 21.54 12.96
CA GLU A 246 14.63 21.68 14.42
C GLU A 246 13.33 21.23 15.09
N LEU A 247 12.18 21.54 14.49
CA LEU A 247 10.86 21.14 14.97
C LEU A 247 10.63 19.63 14.80
N ALA A 248 11.03 19.07 13.65
CA ALA A 248 10.98 17.63 13.39
C ALA A 248 11.81 16.85 14.42
N ASN A 249 13.02 17.33 14.74
CA ASN A 249 13.88 16.72 15.76
C ASN A 249 13.28 16.75 17.18
N LYS A 250 12.32 17.65 17.45
CA LYS A 250 11.55 17.73 18.70
C LYS A 250 10.24 16.92 18.65
N GLY A 251 9.94 16.25 17.53
CA GLY A 251 8.68 15.55 17.31
C GLY A 251 7.49 16.48 17.04
N GLN A 252 7.73 17.78 16.80
CA GLN A 252 6.69 18.77 16.50
C GLN A 252 6.35 18.75 15.00
N TRP A 253 5.79 17.63 14.54
CA TRP A 253 5.60 17.34 13.12
C TRP A 253 4.64 18.28 12.41
N GLU A 254 3.56 18.71 13.06
CA GLU A 254 2.59 19.65 12.48
C GLU A 254 3.28 20.97 12.09
N ASP A 255 4.00 21.58 13.03
CA ASP A 255 4.75 22.82 12.78
C ASP A 255 5.90 22.59 11.79
N ALA A 256 6.59 21.45 11.86
CA ALA A 256 7.65 21.11 10.92
C ALA A 256 7.14 21.07 9.47
N VAL A 257 5.99 20.41 9.25
CA VAL A 257 5.36 20.34 7.93
C VAL A 257 4.91 21.73 7.46
N ILE A 258 4.34 22.55 8.33
CA ILE A 258 3.95 23.93 7.97
C ILE A 258 5.17 24.71 7.45
N ASN A 259 6.27 24.73 8.20
CA ASN A 259 7.47 25.48 7.79
C ASN A 259 8.11 24.90 6.51
N ALA A 260 8.11 23.57 6.33
CA ALA A 260 8.57 22.93 5.09
C ALA A 260 7.69 23.28 3.88
N CYS A 261 6.37 23.32 4.06
CA CYS A 261 5.42 23.71 3.03
C CYS A 261 5.58 25.19 2.64
N GLU A 262 5.72 26.10 3.62
CA GLU A 262 6.01 27.52 3.35
C GLU A 262 7.33 27.71 2.58
N ALA A 263 8.35 26.89 2.87
CA ALA A 263 9.60 26.89 2.10
C ALA A 263 9.36 26.48 0.62
N LEU A 264 8.50 25.50 0.38
CA LEU A 264 8.12 25.05 -0.97
C LEU A 264 7.22 26.04 -1.71
N GLU A 265 6.42 26.84 -1.01
CA GLU A 265 5.68 27.95 -1.62
C GLU A 265 6.64 29.00 -2.19
N LEU A 266 7.71 29.31 -1.46
CA LEU A 266 8.74 30.25 -1.90
C LEU A 266 9.60 29.69 -3.04
N VAL A 267 10.07 28.45 -2.87
CA VAL A 267 10.94 27.77 -3.84
C VAL A 267 10.48 26.32 -4.03
N PRO A 268 9.58 26.04 -5.00
CA PRO A 268 9.01 24.70 -5.20
C PRO A 268 10.03 23.61 -5.56
N ALA A 269 11.22 24.00 -6.03
CA ALA A 269 12.30 23.08 -6.35
C ALA A 269 13.24 22.83 -5.16
N TYR A 270 13.03 23.44 -4.00
CA TYR A 270 13.99 23.37 -2.89
C TYR A 270 14.06 21.97 -2.27
N GLY A 271 15.11 21.22 -2.62
CA GLY A 271 15.21 19.79 -2.31
C GLY A 271 15.17 19.45 -0.82
N ARG A 272 15.77 20.29 0.03
CA ARG A 272 15.89 20.02 1.46
C ARG A 272 14.54 20.04 2.20
N ALA A 273 13.60 20.89 1.78
CA ALA A 273 12.23 20.85 2.31
C ALA A 273 11.53 19.51 2.02
N TYR A 274 11.80 18.89 0.86
CA TYR A 274 11.28 17.56 0.56
C TYR A 274 11.91 16.45 1.42
N LEU A 275 13.12 16.64 1.96
CA LEU A 275 13.71 15.68 2.90
C LEU A 275 12.98 15.71 4.25
N VAL A 276 12.55 16.89 4.70
CA VAL A 276 11.69 17.03 5.89
C VAL A 276 10.33 16.35 5.67
N LEU A 277 9.69 16.60 4.52
CA LEU A 277 8.44 15.91 4.17
C LEU A 277 8.62 14.39 4.04
N SER A 278 9.79 13.94 3.57
CA SER A 278 10.11 12.51 3.54
C SER A 278 10.15 11.91 4.94
N ASP A 279 10.78 12.58 5.90
CA ASP A 279 10.83 12.11 7.30
C ASP A 279 9.44 12.09 7.92
N PHE A 280 8.64 13.12 7.69
CA PHE A 280 7.24 13.14 8.11
C PHE A 280 6.47 11.93 7.54
N PHE A 281 6.58 11.66 6.25
CA PHE A 281 5.91 10.51 5.65
C PHE A 281 6.40 9.17 6.22
N LEU A 282 7.67 9.07 6.57
CA LEU A 282 8.27 7.85 7.07
C LEU A 282 7.95 7.60 8.55
N LEU A 283 8.04 8.63 9.37
CA LEU A 283 7.99 8.55 10.83
C LEU A 283 6.60 8.82 11.40
N GLU A 284 5.88 9.83 10.88
CA GLU A 284 4.57 10.22 11.41
C GLU A 284 3.42 9.49 10.67
N TRP A 285 3.49 9.42 9.34
CA TRP A 285 2.45 8.74 8.55
C TRP A 285 2.71 7.25 8.32
N GLU A 286 3.92 6.78 8.62
CA GLU A 286 4.35 5.39 8.38
C GLU A 286 4.08 4.93 6.93
N LYS A 287 4.21 5.83 5.94
CA LYS A 287 4.02 5.58 4.51
C LYS A 287 5.36 5.70 3.75
N PRO A 288 6.23 4.67 3.79
CA PRO A 288 7.53 4.70 3.12
C PRO A 288 7.45 4.94 1.60
N VAL A 289 6.37 4.51 0.93
CA VAL A 289 6.16 4.79 -0.50
C VAL A 289 5.91 6.27 -0.82
N PHE A 290 5.36 7.03 0.13
CA PHE A 290 5.20 8.48 -0.01
C PHE A 290 6.52 9.20 0.28
N ALA A 291 7.24 8.74 1.31
CA ALA A 291 8.58 9.19 1.61
C ALA A 291 9.51 9.02 0.39
N LEU A 292 9.40 7.91 -0.35
CA LEU A 292 10.13 7.68 -1.59
C LEU A 292 9.84 8.75 -2.66
N CYS A 293 8.58 9.16 -2.81
CA CYS A 293 8.20 10.20 -3.77
C CYS A 293 8.79 11.57 -3.40
N ALA A 294 8.81 11.92 -2.10
CA ALA A 294 9.42 13.15 -1.61
C ALA A 294 10.95 13.15 -1.83
N VAL A 295 11.63 12.05 -1.52
CA VAL A 295 13.08 11.92 -1.78
C VAL A 295 13.41 12.04 -3.26
N GLU A 296 12.59 11.46 -4.14
CA GLU A 296 12.75 11.64 -5.59
C GLU A 296 12.62 13.10 -6.06
N LYS A 297 11.95 13.96 -5.28
CA LYS A 297 11.96 15.41 -5.49
C LYS A 297 13.22 16.06 -4.92
N ALA A 298 13.61 15.69 -3.70
CA ALA A 298 14.83 16.19 -3.07
C ALA A 298 16.07 15.98 -3.94
N MET A 299 16.19 14.79 -4.53
CA MET A 299 17.30 14.45 -5.41
C MET A 299 17.43 15.41 -6.58
N ARG A 300 16.33 16.00 -7.11
CA ARG A 300 16.32 16.82 -8.36
C ARG A 300 17.18 18.06 -8.31
N THR A 301 17.53 18.52 -7.11
CA THR A 301 18.51 19.57 -6.91
C THR A 301 19.83 18.94 -6.44
N GLY A 302 20.96 19.34 -7.02
CA GLY A 302 22.27 18.78 -6.65
C GLY A 302 22.62 18.97 -5.17
N ASN A 303 22.09 20.03 -4.56
CA ASN A 303 22.43 20.57 -3.25
C ASN A 303 22.26 19.58 -2.08
N CYS A 304 21.38 18.58 -2.21
CA CYS A 304 21.16 17.54 -1.18
C CYS A 304 21.14 16.13 -1.80
N PHE A 305 21.74 15.96 -2.97
CA PHE A 305 21.62 14.71 -3.75
C PHE A 305 22.11 13.48 -2.98
N LYS A 306 23.29 13.57 -2.34
CA LYS A 306 23.89 12.44 -1.61
C LYS A 306 23.04 12.01 -0.42
N GLU A 307 22.57 12.97 0.37
CA GLU A 307 21.68 12.73 1.51
C GLU A 307 20.34 12.13 1.05
N ALA A 308 19.75 12.71 0.00
CA ALA A 308 18.52 12.19 -0.59
C ALA A 308 18.71 10.77 -1.16
N LEU A 309 19.84 10.50 -1.81
CA LEU A 309 20.17 9.18 -2.35
C LEU A 309 20.34 8.13 -1.22
N ASP A 310 21.01 8.48 -0.14
CA ASP A 310 21.14 7.61 1.04
C ASP A 310 19.77 7.29 1.67
N LYS A 311 18.93 8.31 1.86
CA LYS A 311 17.55 8.14 2.34
C LYS A 311 16.73 7.28 1.38
N LYS A 312 16.90 7.44 0.05
CA LYS A 312 16.25 6.58 -0.96
C LYS A 312 16.65 5.11 -0.80
N VAL A 313 17.94 4.82 -0.66
CA VAL A 313 18.46 3.46 -0.45
C VAL A 313 17.83 2.85 0.81
N SER A 314 17.78 3.61 1.91
CA SER A 314 17.17 3.17 3.16
C SER A 314 15.68 2.85 3.03
N ILE A 315 14.92 3.71 2.34
CA ILE A 315 13.49 3.47 2.08
C ILE A 315 13.27 2.26 1.17
N LEU A 316 14.04 2.13 0.09
CA LEU A 316 13.94 0.98 -0.84
C LEU A 316 14.27 -0.34 -0.13
N ARG A 317 15.25 -0.32 0.78
CA ARG A 317 15.60 -1.48 1.62
C ARG A 317 14.43 -1.86 2.54
N ALA A 318 13.80 -0.90 3.20
CA ALA A 318 12.62 -1.14 4.04
C ALA A 318 11.44 -1.69 3.23
N LEU A 319 11.30 -1.26 1.97
CA LEU A 319 10.30 -1.76 1.03
C LEU A 319 10.67 -3.11 0.39
N ARG A 320 11.87 -3.65 0.66
CA ARG A 320 12.44 -4.84 0.01
C ARG A 320 12.45 -4.73 -1.52
N SER A 321 12.71 -3.53 -2.03
CA SER A 321 12.78 -3.30 -3.48
C SER A 321 14.12 -3.81 -4.04
N PRO A 322 14.11 -4.55 -5.17
CA PRO A 322 15.35 -4.99 -5.83
C PRO A 322 16.18 -3.83 -6.37
N GLU A 323 15.57 -2.66 -6.60
CA GLU A 323 16.28 -1.45 -7.01
C GLU A 323 17.34 -1.00 -6.01
N THR A 324 17.22 -1.40 -4.73
CA THR A 324 18.15 -1.02 -3.65
C THR A 324 19.61 -1.21 -4.05
N GLN A 325 19.94 -2.29 -4.77
CA GLN A 325 21.32 -2.60 -5.17
C GLN A 325 21.89 -1.56 -6.14
N VAL A 326 21.09 -1.14 -7.14
CA VAL A 326 21.48 -0.15 -8.14
C VAL A 326 21.74 1.20 -7.48
N TYR A 327 20.83 1.64 -6.61
CA TYR A 327 20.99 2.92 -5.90
C TYR A 327 22.11 2.89 -4.87
N GLN A 328 22.38 1.74 -4.26
CA GLN A 328 23.49 1.58 -3.33
C GLN A 328 24.84 1.64 -4.06
N LEU A 329 24.93 1.07 -5.26
CA LEU A 329 26.10 1.23 -6.12
C LEU A 329 26.30 2.71 -6.49
N LEU A 330 25.23 3.40 -6.89
CA LEU A 330 25.27 4.83 -7.20
C LEU A 330 25.79 5.65 -6.02
N LEU A 331 25.28 5.38 -4.81
CA LEU A 331 25.68 6.06 -3.59
C LEU A 331 27.15 5.85 -3.27
N SER A 332 27.67 4.64 -3.47
CA SER A 332 29.09 4.32 -3.24
C SER A 332 30.05 5.06 -4.17
N GLN A 333 29.55 5.54 -5.32
CA GLN A 333 30.32 6.25 -6.34
C GLN A 333 30.11 7.78 -6.26
N CYS A 334 29.26 8.26 -5.35
CA CYS A 334 29.06 9.69 -5.14
C CYS A 334 30.17 10.29 -4.26
N GLU A 335 31.06 11.03 -4.93
CA GLU A 335 31.98 11.95 -4.26
C GLU A 335 31.19 13.06 -3.56
N SER A 336 31.63 13.49 -2.37
CA SER A 336 30.96 14.55 -1.60
C SER A 336 31.06 15.89 -2.34
N LEU A 337 29.91 16.51 -2.62
CA LEU A 337 29.84 17.83 -3.26
C LEU A 337 29.68 18.94 -2.21
N PRO A 338 30.13 20.17 -2.48
CA PRO A 338 29.92 21.32 -1.59
C PRO A 338 28.42 21.69 -1.48
N GLU A 339 27.93 21.91 -0.28
CA GLU A 339 26.50 22.12 0.04
C GLU A 339 25.91 23.47 -0.46
N TRP A 340 26.75 24.41 -0.90
CA TRP A 340 26.40 25.83 -1.05
C TRP A 340 26.14 26.31 -2.49
N GLU A 341 26.23 25.44 -3.50
CA GLU A 341 26.04 25.82 -4.91
C GLU A 341 24.84 25.11 -5.55
N TYR A 342 23.95 25.90 -6.17
CA TYR A 342 22.80 25.41 -6.90
C TYR A 342 23.25 24.87 -8.26
N TYR A 343 23.52 23.57 -8.33
CA TYR A 343 24.04 22.94 -9.54
C TYR A 343 22.98 22.20 -10.35
N SER A 344 23.07 22.40 -11.67
CA SER A 344 22.41 21.58 -12.68
C SER A 344 23.05 20.17 -12.67
N TRP A 345 22.21 19.16 -12.45
CA TRP A 345 22.46 17.71 -12.47
C TRP A 345 23.44 17.17 -13.54
N ALA A 346 23.67 17.89 -14.64
CA ALA A 346 24.49 17.41 -15.75
C ALA A 346 26.01 17.53 -15.53
N LYS A 347 26.47 18.34 -14.57
CA LYS A 347 27.91 18.69 -14.46
C LYS A 347 28.71 17.86 -13.46
N GLU A 348 28.04 17.11 -12.57
CA GLU A 348 28.64 16.63 -11.31
C GLU A 348 28.70 15.10 -11.14
N TRP A 349 28.41 14.35 -12.21
CA TRP A 349 28.66 12.91 -12.22
C TRP A 349 30.16 12.60 -12.12
N PRO A 350 30.55 11.41 -11.61
CA PRO A 350 31.90 10.89 -11.84
C PRO A 350 32.24 11.00 -13.33
N SER A 351 33.49 11.26 -13.67
CA SER A 351 33.94 11.47 -15.05
C SER A 351 33.41 10.40 -16.02
N SER A 352 33.43 9.15 -15.56
CA SER A 352 32.95 7.95 -16.27
C SER A 352 31.44 7.93 -16.55
N TRP A 353 30.66 8.75 -15.86
CA TRP A 353 29.19 8.81 -15.99
C TRP A 353 28.72 10.05 -16.74
N LYS A 354 29.54 11.12 -16.86
CA LYS A 354 29.12 12.38 -17.49
C LYS A 354 28.66 12.22 -18.93
N MET A 355 29.29 11.33 -19.71
CA MET A 355 28.95 11.11 -21.11
C MET A 355 27.61 10.38 -21.25
N GLU A 356 27.41 9.31 -20.48
CA GLU A 356 26.18 8.53 -20.49
C GLU A 356 25.00 9.35 -19.95
N MET A 357 25.22 10.15 -18.91
CA MET A 357 24.16 11.01 -18.35
C MET A 357 23.79 12.17 -19.27
N LYS A 358 24.75 12.73 -20.01
CA LYS A 358 24.49 13.73 -21.06
C LYS A 358 23.68 13.12 -22.21
N ARG A 359 23.89 11.84 -22.54
CA ARG A 359 23.09 11.07 -23.51
C ARG A 359 21.67 10.80 -23.01
N LEU A 360 21.53 10.60 -21.70
CA LEU A 360 20.26 10.24 -21.06
C LEU A 360 19.39 11.47 -20.70
N GLY A 361 19.92 12.67 -20.52
CA GLY A 361 19.13 13.90 -20.28
C GLY A 361 18.62 14.07 -18.84
N ASP A 362 17.63 14.94 -18.60
CA ASP A 362 17.19 15.46 -17.27
C ASP A 362 16.60 14.44 -16.28
N ARG A 363 16.62 13.15 -16.59
CA ARG A 363 16.18 12.07 -15.70
C ARG A 363 17.21 10.95 -15.63
N PRO A 364 18.46 11.27 -15.23
CA PRO A 364 19.60 10.36 -15.22
C PRO A 364 19.30 8.99 -14.65
N ILE A 365 18.60 8.89 -13.52
CA ILE A 365 18.31 7.61 -12.86
C ILE A 365 17.14 6.83 -13.53
N PRO A 366 15.96 7.43 -13.79
CA PRO A 366 14.94 6.76 -14.61
C PRO A 366 15.45 6.36 -15.99
N ASN A 367 16.39 7.12 -16.56
CA ASN A 367 16.99 6.85 -17.84
C ASN A 367 18.15 5.86 -17.72
N LEU A 368 18.84 5.75 -16.59
CA LEU A 368 19.76 4.64 -16.31
C LEU A 368 19.01 3.33 -16.14
N VAL A 369 17.86 3.37 -15.45
CA VAL A 369 16.94 2.23 -15.32
C VAL A 369 16.27 1.91 -16.67
N ALA A 370 15.95 2.90 -17.50
CA ALA A 370 15.43 2.71 -18.87
C ALA A 370 16.52 2.53 -19.96
N ALA A 371 17.79 2.66 -19.62
CA ALA A 371 18.93 2.31 -20.48
C ALA A 371 19.46 0.92 -20.13
N SER A 372 19.43 0.55 -18.85
CA SER A 372 19.64 -0.83 -18.38
C SER A 372 18.47 -1.75 -18.72
N ARG A 373 17.24 -1.23 -18.73
CA ARG A 373 16.09 -1.80 -19.44
C ARG A 373 15.91 -1.05 -20.74
N GLY A 374 16.66 -1.39 -21.78
CA GLY A 374 16.37 -0.90 -23.12
C GLY A 374 14.87 -0.99 -23.39
N GLN A 375 14.21 0.17 -23.40
CA GLN A 375 12.76 0.33 -23.50
C GLN A 375 11.93 -0.31 -22.35
N ALA A 376 10.85 0.39 -21.99
CA ALA A 376 9.64 -0.32 -21.63
C ALA A 376 9.24 -1.17 -22.85
N VAL A 377 9.71 -2.41 -22.90
CA VAL A 377 9.29 -3.38 -23.91
C VAL A 377 8.02 -4.02 -23.38
N ASP A 378 6.94 -3.89 -24.14
CA ASP A 378 5.82 -4.82 -24.05
C ASP A 378 6.39 -6.23 -24.28
N GLY A 379 6.61 -6.98 -23.21
CA GLY A 379 7.20 -8.31 -23.24
C GLY A 379 6.93 -9.05 -21.94
N ASP A 380 6.92 -10.38 -22.00
CA ASP A 380 6.53 -11.25 -20.88
C ASP A 380 7.31 -10.93 -19.60
N THR A 381 6.56 -10.81 -18.50
CA THR A 381 7.02 -10.57 -17.13
C THR A 381 8.13 -11.54 -16.73
N LYS A 382 9.39 -11.12 -16.85
CA LYS A 382 10.50 -11.69 -16.08
C LYS A 382 10.52 -11.04 -14.69
N SER A 383 11.07 -11.76 -13.71
CA SER A 383 11.14 -11.24 -12.34
C SER A 383 12.04 -9.98 -12.32
N PRO A 384 11.63 -8.90 -11.63
CA PRO A 384 12.44 -7.68 -11.56
C PRO A 384 13.88 -7.93 -11.05
N ASP A 385 14.06 -8.90 -10.15
CA ASP A 385 15.32 -9.21 -9.48
C ASP A 385 16.41 -9.69 -10.46
N GLU A 386 16.05 -10.55 -11.42
CA GLU A 386 17.00 -11.06 -12.43
C GLU A 386 17.46 -9.97 -13.40
N GLU A 387 16.58 -9.04 -13.74
CA GLU A 387 16.89 -7.92 -14.62
C GLU A 387 17.79 -6.88 -13.96
N PHE A 388 17.52 -6.56 -12.68
CA PHE A 388 18.37 -5.64 -11.92
C PHE A 388 19.74 -6.26 -11.63
N GLY A 389 19.83 -7.57 -11.36
CA GLY A 389 21.09 -8.29 -11.23
C GLY A 389 21.94 -8.20 -12.51
N ARG A 390 21.33 -8.51 -13.68
CA ARG A 390 22.01 -8.40 -14.99
C ARG A 390 22.44 -6.97 -15.32
N ALA A 391 21.63 -5.97 -14.97
CA ALA A 391 21.99 -4.56 -15.16
C ALA A 391 23.25 -4.19 -14.38
N VAL A 392 23.36 -4.64 -13.13
CA VAL A 392 24.56 -4.44 -12.29
C VAL A 392 25.76 -5.20 -12.85
N GLU A 393 25.58 -6.44 -13.29
CA GLU A 393 26.64 -7.26 -13.91
C GLU A 393 27.18 -6.65 -15.21
N MET A 394 26.29 -6.30 -16.15
CA MET A 394 26.67 -5.64 -17.42
C MET A 394 27.40 -4.32 -17.18
N PHE A 395 26.94 -3.55 -16.18
CA PHE A 395 27.59 -2.30 -15.81
C PHE A 395 28.99 -2.50 -15.23
N ASN A 396 29.14 -3.48 -14.33
CA ASN A 396 30.45 -3.81 -13.75
C ASN A 396 31.44 -4.33 -14.80
N GLN A 397 30.96 -5.12 -15.78
CA GLN A 397 31.76 -5.58 -16.91
C GLN A 397 32.25 -4.43 -17.79
N ALA A 398 31.35 -3.49 -18.15
CA ALA A 398 31.73 -2.32 -18.94
C ALA A 398 32.80 -1.44 -18.25
N LYS A 399 32.84 -1.42 -16.91
CA LYS A 399 33.85 -0.70 -16.13
C LYS A 399 35.24 -1.37 -16.16
N THR A 400 35.31 -2.67 -16.38
CA THR A 400 36.58 -3.43 -16.46
C THR A 400 37.16 -3.54 -17.86
N ASP A 401 36.38 -3.18 -18.89
CA ASP A 401 36.78 -3.24 -20.30
C ASP A 401 37.42 -1.92 -20.83
N GLU A 402 37.57 -0.91 -19.97
CA GLU A 402 38.47 0.25 -20.15
C GLU A 402 39.85 -0.02 -19.55
#